data_AF-A0A2V7D246-F1
#
_entry.id   AF-A0A2V7D246-F1
#
_cell.length_a   1.000
_cell.length_b   1.000
_cell.length_c   1.000
_cell.angle_alpha   90.00
_cell.angle_beta   90.00
_cell.angle_gamma   90.00
#
_symmetry.space_group_name_H-M   'P 1'
#
loop_
_entity.id
_entity.type
_entity.pdbx_description
1 polymer ?
#
loop_
_entity_poly.entity_id
_entity_poly.type
_entity_poly.pdbx_seq_one_letter_code
_entity_poly.pdbx_strand_id
1 'polypeptide(L)'
;MCLLTTLVVTDAEPTPLNFEIVTLSNRADLISGGDAFVEVRVPKNVPLKKVTLWLNGHEVTAAFQTNEAARTMRGVLTGLVVGENEFLADSNGNGNGRPRATLRILNHPIGGPVLLGSQTTPWICATPTPVPESGNTPASNASGLTTFAVDAQCNIAIEYKLFYRTTTPGCSNALPDPSPPPTNNCFKPYNPASPLPADLAMTTTTTGLTVPYIVRVERGTINRGIYDIAVLFDPAKPWSPLAPQPQWNGKVVYTFGASTGQPRLQFRSEQNWADDAALSRGFMVVDNSLTDSLFNSNRVLNAETLMMMKEHIVDTYGEILYTVGNGCSGGSIQQNTAASIFPGLLDGIQPSCDYPDSITTGLEVIDCVLLVNFYAGPEWTALTGGLTQAQINAKKTAINGHLDHRGCQSWNNSFGFNNKPGNYVPTLVINQDTGAIVPVGAPRNNCRLPAALVYDPVTNPNATRCGDPDLATAVWGTTAGIAPGSTRALQTGDNGGIQYGLKALLRDSA
;
A
#
# COMPACT_ATOMS: atom_id res chain seq x y z
N MET A 1 -18.57 -60.58 -22.25
CA MET A 1 -18.45 -59.33 -21.47
C MET A 1 -18.74 -58.17 -22.40
N CYS A 2 -19.88 -57.50 -22.21
CA CYS A 2 -20.30 -56.32 -22.97
C CYS A 2 -19.50 -55.10 -22.49
N LEU A 3 -18.88 -54.36 -23.42
CA LEU A 3 -18.42 -52.99 -23.17
C LEU A 3 -19.64 -52.06 -23.21
N LEU A 4 -19.99 -51.44 -22.09
CA LEU A 4 -20.90 -50.29 -22.06
C LEU A 4 -20.07 -49.03 -22.31
N THR A 5 -20.32 -48.37 -23.43
CA THR A 5 -19.86 -47.02 -23.73
C THR A 5 -20.80 -46.04 -23.05
N THR A 6 -20.36 -45.38 -21.98
CA THR A 6 -21.10 -44.27 -21.36
C THR A 6 -20.91 -43.01 -22.20
N LEU A 7 -21.92 -42.61 -22.97
CA LEU A 7 -22.01 -41.26 -23.51
C LEU A 7 -22.26 -40.30 -22.35
N VAL A 8 -21.28 -39.45 -22.05
CA VAL A 8 -21.50 -38.24 -21.24
C VAL A 8 -22.13 -37.22 -22.16
N VAL A 9 -23.44 -37.03 -22.04
CA VAL A 9 -24.12 -35.86 -22.60
C VAL A 9 -23.69 -34.68 -21.72
N THR A 10 -22.84 -33.81 -22.24
CA THR A 10 -22.62 -32.48 -21.66
C THR A 10 -23.92 -31.71 -21.81
N ASP A 11 -24.66 -31.56 -20.71
CA ASP A 11 -25.81 -30.68 -20.67
C ASP A 11 -25.29 -29.26 -20.95
N ALA A 12 -25.67 -28.67 -22.07
CA ALA A 12 -25.32 -27.30 -22.38
C ALA A 12 -26.00 -26.39 -21.35
N GLU A 13 -25.24 -25.59 -20.62
CA GLU A 13 -25.82 -24.60 -19.70
C GLU A 13 -26.92 -23.81 -20.42
N PRO A 14 -28.11 -23.63 -19.80
CA PRO A 14 -29.18 -22.88 -20.40
C PRO A 14 -28.67 -21.48 -20.76
N THR A 15 -28.83 -21.10 -22.03
CA THR A 15 -28.32 -19.82 -22.53
C THR A 15 -28.94 -18.67 -21.72
N PRO A 16 -28.15 -17.76 -21.12
CA PRO A 16 -28.67 -16.65 -20.34
C PRO A 16 -29.68 -15.85 -21.15
N LEU A 17 -30.90 -15.69 -20.61
CA LEU A 17 -32.00 -14.93 -21.24
C LEU A 17 -31.95 -13.44 -20.90
N ASN A 18 -31.02 -13.02 -20.02
CA ASN A 18 -30.85 -11.64 -19.59
C ASN A 18 -29.40 -11.17 -19.77
N PHE A 19 -29.20 -9.86 -19.67
CA PHE A 19 -27.86 -9.25 -19.59
C PHE A 19 -27.11 -9.70 -18.34
N GLU A 20 -25.79 -9.78 -18.44
CA GLU A 20 -24.88 -9.85 -17.29
C GLU A 20 -23.99 -8.60 -17.33
N ILE A 21 -23.82 -7.95 -16.19
CA ILE A 21 -23.01 -6.73 -16.03
C ILE A 21 -21.96 -7.02 -14.98
N VAL A 22 -20.69 -6.78 -15.31
CA VAL A 22 -19.54 -7.06 -14.44
C VAL A 22 -18.61 -5.85 -14.44
N THR A 23 -18.25 -5.36 -13.25
CA THR A 23 -17.12 -4.45 -13.07
C THR A 23 -15.83 -5.25 -13.12
N LEU A 24 -14.91 -4.83 -13.98
CA LEU A 24 -13.63 -5.50 -14.25
C LEU A 24 -12.51 -4.97 -13.37
N SER A 25 -12.58 -3.70 -12.97
CA SER A 25 -11.53 -3.03 -12.19
C SER A 25 -11.52 -3.44 -10.73
N ASN A 26 -12.72 -3.56 -10.15
CA ASN A 26 -12.93 -3.96 -8.77
C ASN A 26 -14.33 -4.53 -8.59
N ARG A 27 -14.66 -5.04 -7.40
CA ARG A 27 -16.05 -5.32 -7.03
C ARG A 27 -16.86 -4.03 -7.05
N ALA A 28 -18.09 -4.11 -7.53
CA ALA A 28 -18.98 -2.95 -7.68
C ALA A 28 -19.25 -2.20 -6.36
N ASP A 29 -19.09 -2.83 -5.20
CA ASP A 29 -19.26 -2.21 -3.88
C ASP A 29 -17.99 -1.53 -3.32
N LEU A 30 -16.86 -1.66 -4.01
CA LEU A 30 -15.54 -1.18 -3.59
C LEU A 30 -14.91 -0.20 -4.60
N ILE A 31 -15.67 0.25 -5.60
CA ILE A 31 -15.20 1.17 -6.64
C ILE A 31 -14.79 2.52 -6.02
N SER A 32 -13.76 3.17 -6.55
CA SER A 32 -13.27 4.43 -6.05
C SER A 32 -12.74 5.34 -7.15
N GLY A 33 -12.82 6.65 -6.94
CA GLY A 33 -12.21 7.63 -7.83
C GLY A 33 -13.08 8.10 -8.99
N GLY A 34 -14.33 7.63 -9.08
CA GLY A 34 -15.31 8.19 -9.99
C GLY A 34 -15.41 7.49 -11.35
N ASP A 35 -14.67 6.40 -11.54
CA ASP A 35 -14.71 5.58 -12.74
C ASP A 35 -14.76 4.07 -12.44
N ALA A 36 -15.11 3.29 -13.45
CA ALA A 36 -15.11 1.82 -13.39
C ALA A 36 -15.10 1.22 -14.79
N PHE A 37 -14.21 0.26 -15.05
CA PHE A 37 -14.18 -0.51 -16.28
C PHE A 37 -15.24 -1.61 -16.20
N VAL A 38 -16.18 -1.62 -17.15
CA VAL A 38 -17.36 -2.49 -17.11
C VAL A 38 -17.46 -3.31 -18.38
N GLU A 39 -17.83 -4.58 -18.22
CA GLU A 39 -18.28 -5.46 -19.29
C GLU A 39 -19.79 -5.72 -19.16
N VAL A 40 -20.49 -5.60 -20.28
CA VAL A 40 -21.89 -6.01 -20.45
C VAL A 40 -21.92 -7.17 -21.44
N ARG A 41 -22.34 -8.35 -20.97
CA ARG A 41 -22.58 -9.52 -21.82
C ARG A 41 -24.02 -9.52 -22.28
N VAL A 42 -24.22 -9.57 -23.59
CA VAL A 42 -25.52 -9.33 -24.21
C VAL A 42 -26.15 -10.66 -24.63
N PRO A 43 -27.35 -11.01 -24.14
CA PRO A 43 -27.98 -12.30 -24.41
C PRO A 43 -28.35 -12.46 -25.89
N LYS A 44 -28.34 -13.70 -26.39
CA LYS A 44 -28.47 -13.99 -27.84
C LYS A 44 -29.78 -13.47 -28.46
N ASN A 45 -30.84 -13.33 -27.66
CA ASN A 45 -32.14 -12.81 -28.06
C ASN A 45 -32.19 -11.28 -28.26
N VAL A 46 -31.13 -10.54 -27.90
CA VAL A 46 -31.05 -9.08 -28.07
C VAL A 46 -30.07 -8.75 -29.20
N PRO A 47 -30.48 -8.01 -30.25
CA PRO A 47 -29.53 -7.48 -31.23
C PRO A 47 -28.59 -6.46 -30.56
N LEU A 48 -27.27 -6.57 -30.74
CA LEU A 48 -26.28 -5.67 -30.11
C LEU A 48 -26.58 -4.18 -30.39
N LYS A 49 -26.97 -3.85 -31.63
CA LYS A 49 -27.39 -2.49 -32.05
C LYS A 49 -28.67 -1.95 -31.37
N LYS A 50 -29.32 -2.74 -30.52
CA LYS A 50 -30.52 -2.36 -29.75
C LYS A 50 -30.24 -2.23 -28.26
N VAL A 51 -28.98 -2.39 -27.84
CA VAL A 51 -28.56 -2.19 -26.46
C VAL A 51 -28.35 -0.69 -26.23
N THR A 52 -28.91 -0.19 -25.13
CA THR A 52 -28.65 1.15 -24.60
C THR A 52 -28.15 1.01 -23.17
N LEU A 53 -27.12 1.77 -22.81
CA LEU A 53 -26.48 1.74 -21.51
C LEU A 53 -26.69 3.08 -20.82
N TRP A 54 -27.05 3.06 -19.53
CA TRP A 54 -27.40 4.25 -18.77
C TRP A 54 -26.68 4.28 -17.44
N LEU A 55 -26.13 5.43 -17.05
CA LEU A 55 -25.58 5.70 -15.74
C LEU A 55 -26.39 6.81 -15.07
N ASN A 56 -27.03 6.52 -13.93
CA ASN A 56 -27.86 7.48 -13.18
C ASN A 56 -28.89 8.21 -14.06
N GLY A 57 -29.48 7.51 -15.03
CA GLY A 57 -30.44 8.08 -15.99
C GLY A 57 -29.85 8.82 -17.18
N HIS A 58 -28.52 8.90 -17.32
CA HIS A 58 -27.84 9.46 -18.49
C HIS A 58 -27.34 8.35 -19.43
N GLU A 59 -27.60 8.48 -20.73
CA GLU A 59 -27.13 7.47 -21.70
C GLU A 59 -25.61 7.55 -21.87
N VAL A 60 -24.93 6.41 -21.73
CA VAL A 60 -23.48 6.24 -21.82
C VAL A 60 -23.06 5.21 -22.86
N THR A 61 -23.98 4.74 -23.72
CA THR A 61 -23.73 3.71 -24.74
C THR A 61 -22.49 4.00 -25.61
N ALA A 62 -22.26 5.28 -25.94
CA ALA A 62 -21.14 5.70 -26.79
C ALA A 62 -19.75 5.50 -26.15
N ALA A 63 -19.66 5.32 -24.84
CA ALA A 63 -18.41 5.02 -24.14
C ALA A 63 -17.99 3.55 -24.26
N PHE A 64 -18.84 2.69 -24.82
CA PHE A 64 -18.61 1.24 -24.88
C PHE A 64 -18.27 0.78 -26.31
N GLN A 65 -17.24 -0.07 -26.42
CA GLN A 65 -16.89 -0.77 -27.64
C GLN A 65 -17.56 -2.15 -27.67
N THR A 66 -18.10 -2.51 -28.82
CA THR A 66 -18.80 -3.79 -29.02
C THR A 66 -17.87 -4.84 -29.61
N ASN A 67 -17.83 -6.02 -29.01
CA ASN A 67 -17.25 -7.23 -29.60
C ASN A 67 -18.40 -8.14 -30.07
N GLU A 68 -18.65 -8.16 -31.39
CA GLU A 68 -19.77 -8.93 -31.96
C GLU A 68 -19.58 -10.45 -31.80
N ALA A 69 -18.34 -10.93 -31.92
CA ALA A 69 -18.02 -12.36 -31.84
C ALA A 69 -18.24 -12.90 -30.42
N ALA A 70 -17.80 -12.15 -29.40
CA ALA A 70 -18.01 -12.50 -28.00
C ALA A 70 -19.39 -12.06 -27.46
N ARG A 71 -20.13 -11.24 -28.22
CA ARG A 71 -21.38 -10.59 -27.79
C ARG A 71 -21.23 -9.80 -26.48
N THR A 72 -20.15 -9.05 -26.35
CA THR A 72 -19.89 -8.19 -25.20
C THR A 72 -19.77 -6.73 -25.60
N MET A 73 -20.04 -5.83 -24.65
CA MET A 73 -19.77 -4.40 -24.75
C MET A 73 -18.89 -4.01 -23.57
N ARG A 74 -17.75 -3.38 -23.81
CA ARG A 74 -16.80 -2.99 -22.75
C ARG A 74 -16.50 -1.49 -22.81
N GLY A 75 -16.39 -0.84 -21.67
CA GLY A 75 -16.18 0.61 -21.60
C GLY A 75 -15.87 1.07 -20.18
N VAL A 76 -15.14 2.17 -20.07
CA VAL A 76 -14.90 2.83 -18.77
C VAL A 76 -16.05 3.78 -18.51
N LEU A 77 -16.80 3.50 -17.44
CA LEU A 77 -17.74 4.45 -16.88
C LEU A 77 -16.95 5.55 -16.20
N THR A 78 -17.33 6.81 -16.43
CA THR A 78 -16.75 7.97 -15.76
C THR A 78 -17.88 8.84 -15.23
N GLY A 79 -17.58 9.69 -14.24
CA GLY A 79 -18.58 10.56 -13.63
C GLY A 79 -19.47 9.86 -12.62
N LEU A 80 -19.02 8.74 -12.03
CA LEU A 80 -19.66 8.15 -10.87
C LEU A 80 -19.62 9.16 -9.72
N VAL A 81 -20.78 9.42 -9.11
CA VAL A 81 -20.85 10.27 -7.91
C VAL A 81 -20.41 9.47 -6.70
N VAL A 82 -19.89 10.11 -5.65
CA VAL A 82 -19.62 9.41 -4.39
C VAL A 82 -20.94 8.88 -3.81
N GLY A 83 -20.97 7.60 -3.44
CA GLY A 83 -22.15 6.88 -3.00
C GLY A 83 -22.69 5.90 -4.05
N GLU A 84 -23.96 5.53 -3.93
CA GLU A 84 -24.61 4.59 -4.85
C GLU A 84 -24.83 5.23 -6.22
N ASN A 85 -24.51 4.47 -7.27
CA ASN A 85 -24.77 4.75 -8.67
C ASN A 85 -25.55 3.58 -9.28
N GLU A 86 -26.44 3.89 -10.22
CA GLU A 86 -27.19 2.89 -10.97
C GLU A 86 -26.67 2.79 -12.41
N PHE A 87 -26.13 1.63 -12.79
CA PHE A 87 -25.78 1.31 -14.17
C PHE A 87 -26.76 0.30 -14.77
N LEU A 88 -27.45 0.70 -15.84
CA LEU A 88 -28.53 -0.06 -16.47
C LEU A 88 -28.16 -0.44 -17.91
N ALA A 89 -28.28 -1.73 -18.23
CA ALA A 89 -28.31 -2.22 -19.60
C ALA A 89 -29.76 -2.55 -20.00
N ASP A 90 -30.23 -1.95 -21.10
CA ASP A 90 -31.60 -2.12 -21.59
C ASP A 90 -31.62 -2.49 -23.08
N SER A 91 -32.59 -3.32 -23.48
CA SER A 91 -32.75 -3.85 -24.83
C SER A 91 -33.82 -3.12 -25.63
N ASN A 92 -33.66 -1.79 -25.78
CA ASN A 92 -34.38 -0.87 -26.69
C ASN A 92 -34.77 0.49 -26.05
N GLY A 93 -34.28 0.81 -24.85
CA GLY A 93 -34.41 2.13 -24.20
C GLY A 93 -35.84 2.57 -23.83
N ASN A 94 -36.86 1.76 -24.13
CA ASN A 94 -38.27 2.14 -24.05
C ASN A 94 -39.07 1.35 -23.01
N GLY A 95 -38.42 0.56 -22.13
CA GLY A 95 -39.06 -0.05 -20.95
C GLY A 95 -40.17 -1.08 -21.19
N ASN A 96 -40.41 -1.52 -22.43
CA ASN A 96 -41.57 -2.34 -22.82
C ASN A 96 -41.34 -3.86 -22.73
N GLY A 97 -40.85 -4.36 -21.57
CA GLY A 97 -40.88 -5.80 -21.24
C GLY A 97 -39.86 -6.70 -21.95
N ARG A 98 -38.67 -6.20 -22.24
CA ARG A 98 -37.52 -6.95 -22.80
C ARG A 98 -36.41 -7.07 -21.76
N PRO A 99 -35.42 -7.98 -21.88
CA PRO A 99 -34.39 -8.16 -20.87
C PRO A 99 -33.72 -6.82 -20.52
N ARG A 100 -33.50 -6.61 -19.23
CA ARG A 100 -32.79 -5.48 -18.64
C ARG A 100 -32.00 -5.99 -17.44
N ALA A 101 -30.83 -5.41 -17.21
CA ALA A 101 -30.05 -5.66 -16.00
C ALA A 101 -29.57 -4.35 -15.40
N THR A 102 -29.55 -4.29 -14.08
CA THR A 102 -29.05 -3.15 -13.33
C THR A 102 -27.94 -3.64 -12.42
N LEU A 103 -26.81 -2.93 -12.42
CA LEU A 103 -25.74 -3.07 -11.44
C LEU A 103 -25.73 -1.81 -10.56
N ARG A 104 -25.79 -2.01 -9.24
CA ARG A 104 -25.50 -0.93 -8.30
C ARG A 104 -24.00 -0.86 -8.07
N ILE A 105 -23.45 0.34 -8.22
CA ILE A 105 -22.02 0.61 -8.01
C ILE A 105 -21.91 1.57 -6.84
N LEU A 106 -21.22 1.18 -5.77
CA LEU A 106 -20.86 2.06 -4.67
C LEU A 106 -19.49 2.65 -4.98
N ASN A 107 -19.46 3.94 -5.30
CA ASN A 107 -18.23 4.66 -5.58
C ASN A 107 -17.78 5.45 -4.34
N HIS A 108 -16.51 5.28 -3.98
CA HIS A 108 -15.84 5.94 -2.87
C HIS A 108 -14.94 7.07 -3.39
N PRO A 109 -14.58 8.06 -2.56
CA PRO A 109 -13.60 9.08 -2.95
C PRO A 109 -12.24 8.46 -3.33
N ILE A 110 -11.51 9.06 -4.29
CA ILE A 110 -10.15 8.60 -4.67
C ILE A 110 -9.15 8.64 -3.51
N GLY A 111 -9.40 9.53 -2.54
CA GLY A 111 -8.63 9.64 -1.30
C GLY A 111 -9.13 8.71 -0.19
N GLY A 112 -10.00 7.75 -0.49
CA GLY A 112 -10.59 6.80 0.47
C GLY A 112 -11.55 7.45 1.48
N PRO A 113 -11.94 6.73 2.55
CA PRO A 113 -11.66 5.32 2.75
C PRO A 113 -12.63 4.43 1.95
N VAL A 114 -12.32 3.14 1.81
CA VAL A 114 -13.18 2.12 1.18
C VAL A 114 -13.46 0.97 2.15
N LEU A 115 -12.40 0.40 2.74
CA LEU A 115 -12.38 -0.66 3.73
C LEU A 115 -12.26 -0.11 5.16
N LEU A 116 -11.55 1.00 5.37
CA LEU A 116 -11.49 1.68 6.67
C LEU A 116 -12.83 2.37 6.98
N GLY A 117 -13.24 2.36 8.26
CA GLY A 117 -14.44 3.09 8.68
C GLY A 117 -14.30 4.62 8.61
N SER A 118 -13.07 5.14 8.60
CA SER A 118 -12.76 6.56 8.47
C SER A 118 -11.31 6.77 8.07
N GLN A 119 -11.05 7.87 7.38
CA GLN A 119 -9.68 8.31 7.12
C GLN A 119 -8.93 8.66 8.42
N THR A 120 -7.62 8.40 8.42
CA THR A 120 -6.74 8.73 9.55
C THR A 120 -6.60 10.26 9.68
N THR A 121 -6.72 10.80 10.90
CA THR A 121 -6.54 12.24 11.15
C THR A 121 -5.67 12.51 12.39
N PRO A 122 -4.92 13.62 12.44
CA PRO A 122 -4.70 14.58 11.35
C PRO A 122 -3.88 14.00 10.19
N TRP A 123 -3.87 14.67 9.05
CA TRP A 123 -3.03 14.31 7.90
C TRP A 123 -2.62 15.58 7.14
N ILE A 124 -1.32 15.76 6.91
CA ILE A 124 -0.76 16.95 6.28
C ILE A 124 -0.39 16.61 4.84
N CYS A 125 -0.99 17.32 3.89
CA CYS A 125 -0.75 17.09 2.47
C CYS A 125 0.65 17.54 2.07
N ALA A 126 1.24 16.82 1.10
CA ALA A 126 2.47 17.23 0.47
C ALA A 126 2.22 18.44 -0.43
N THR A 127 3.27 19.21 -0.68
CA THR A 127 3.24 20.43 -1.49
C THR A 127 4.29 20.33 -2.60
N PRO A 128 4.18 21.10 -3.71
CA PRO A 128 5.17 21.06 -4.78
C PRO A 128 6.61 21.30 -4.29
N THR A 129 6.76 22.23 -3.33
CA THR A 129 8.01 22.50 -2.62
C THR A 129 7.80 22.18 -1.13
N PRO A 130 8.74 21.48 -0.46
CA PRO A 130 8.58 21.14 0.94
C PRO A 130 8.56 22.41 1.81
N VAL A 131 7.75 22.40 2.86
CA VAL A 131 7.65 23.50 3.83
C VAL A 131 8.21 23.01 5.17
N PRO A 132 9.21 23.70 5.76
CA PRO A 132 9.72 23.33 7.07
C PRO A 132 8.68 23.61 8.16
N GLU A 133 8.78 22.86 9.27
CA GLU A 133 7.98 23.12 10.47
C GLU A 133 8.21 24.56 10.98
N SER A 134 7.13 25.21 11.42
CA SER A 134 7.20 26.56 11.99
C SER A 134 6.26 26.70 13.18
N GLY A 135 6.83 26.74 14.40
CA GLY A 135 6.05 26.75 15.64
C GLY A 135 5.15 25.52 15.75
N ASN A 136 3.83 25.74 15.84
CA ASN A 136 2.84 24.66 15.88
C ASN A 136 2.29 24.29 14.49
N THR A 137 2.85 24.85 13.41
CA THR A 137 2.48 24.53 12.04
C THR A 137 3.31 23.34 11.55
N PRO A 138 2.69 22.20 11.21
CA PRO A 138 3.42 21.04 10.71
C PRO A 138 4.21 21.32 9.45
N ALA A 139 5.31 20.58 9.27
CA ALA A 139 6.02 20.53 8.00
C ALA A 139 5.17 19.84 6.90
N SER A 140 5.47 20.13 5.63
CA SER A 140 4.97 19.38 4.48
C SER A 140 6.12 18.84 3.64
N ASN A 141 5.94 17.65 3.08
CA ASN A 141 6.91 17.04 2.18
C ASN A 141 6.74 17.57 0.75
N ALA A 142 7.77 17.38 -0.07
CA ALA A 142 7.68 17.59 -1.51
C ALA A 142 6.82 16.47 -2.14
N SER A 143 5.78 16.84 -2.89
CA SER A 143 4.93 15.87 -3.58
C SER A 143 5.59 15.26 -4.81
N GLY A 144 6.58 15.95 -5.39
CA GLY A 144 7.12 15.61 -6.71
C GLY A 144 6.14 15.88 -7.87
N LEU A 145 5.05 16.60 -7.58
CA LEU A 145 4.04 17.11 -8.49
C LEU A 145 4.08 18.65 -8.47
N THR A 146 3.67 19.29 -9.56
CA THR A 146 3.72 20.76 -9.74
C THR A 146 2.53 21.49 -9.12
N THR A 147 1.45 20.78 -8.78
CA THR A 147 0.21 21.34 -8.23
C THR A 147 0.03 21.00 -6.74
N PHE A 148 -0.82 21.78 -6.08
CA PHE A 148 -1.21 21.55 -4.70
C PHE A 148 -2.37 20.56 -4.61
N ALA A 149 -2.56 19.98 -3.43
CA ALA A 149 -3.77 19.22 -3.13
C ALA A 149 -5.03 20.07 -3.32
N VAL A 150 -6.08 19.48 -3.91
CA VAL A 150 -7.35 20.17 -4.18
C VAL A 150 -8.36 20.02 -3.03
N ASP A 151 -8.06 19.17 -2.05
CA ASP A 151 -8.94 18.89 -0.91
C ASP A 151 -8.19 18.39 0.33
N ALA A 152 -8.94 18.12 1.40
CA ALA A 152 -8.45 17.59 2.68
C ALA A 152 -8.09 16.08 2.64
N GLN A 153 -8.30 15.41 1.51
CA GLN A 153 -7.81 14.05 1.28
C GLN A 153 -6.46 14.06 0.56
N CYS A 154 -5.86 15.22 0.34
CA CYS A 154 -4.57 15.34 -0.30
C CYS A 154 -4.57 14.80 -1.73
N ASN A 155 -5.69 14.95 -2.44
CA ASN A 155 -5.79 14.60 -3.85
C ASN A 155 -5.03 15.66 -4.67
N ILE A 156 -4.00 15.24 -5.41
CA ILE A 156 -3.18 16.10 -6.28
C ILE A 156 -3.37 15.64 -7.73
N ALA A 157 -3.38 16.59 -8.67
CA ALA A 157 -3.54 16.26 -10.08
C ALA A 157 -2.42 15.34 -10.59
N ILE A 158 -2.81 14.35 -11.41
CA ILE A 158 -1.89 13.38 -12.01
C ILE A 158 -0.96 14.07 -13.01
N GLU A 159 0.30 13.66 -13.04
CA GLU A 159 1.29 14.08 -14.03
C GLU A 159 1.94 12.88 -14.72
N TYR A 160 2.22 13.04 -16.01
CA TYR A 160 2.95 12.06 -16.81
C TYR A 160 4.33 12.59 -17.16
N LYS A 161 5.35 11.80 -16.87
CA LYS A 161 6.74 12.06 -17.26
C LYS A 161 7.22 10.94 -18.17
N LEU A 162 8.00 11.29 -19.19
CA LEU A 162 8.63 10.33 -20.08
C LEU A 162 10.12 10.26 -19.79
N PHE A 163 10.63 9.03 -19.75
CA PHE A 163 12.05 8.74 -19.60
C PHE A 163 12.49 7.75 -20.67
N TYR A 164 13.77 7.77 -21.00
CA TYR A 164 14.37 6.74 -21.84
C TYR A 164 15.58 6.14 -21.14
N ARG A 165 15.85 4.86 -21.40
CA ARG A 165 17.04 4.20 -20.87
C ARG A 165 18.25 4.45 -21.76
N THR A 166 19.37 4.88 -21.17
CA THR A 166 20.63 5.09 -21.89
C THR A 166 21.39 3.78 -22.13
N THR A 167 22.21 3.73 -23.19
CA THR A 167 23.24 2.72 -23.45
C THR A 167 24.55 2.98 -22.71
N THR A 168 24.66 4.11 -21.98
CA THR A 168 25.87 4.46 -21.22
C THR A 168 26.16 3.41 -20.14
N PRO A 169 27.36 2.78 -20.12
CA PRO A 169 27.70 1.79 -19.11
C PRO A 169 27.92 2.44 -17.74
N GLY A 170 27.66 1.69 -16.66
CA GLY A 170 27.90 2.16 -15.28
C GLY A 170 26.96 3.29 -14.81
N CYS A 171 25.82 3.45 -15.48
CA CYS A 171 24.78 4.36 -15.03
C CYS A 171 24.12 3.88 -13.72
N SER A 172 23.52 4.80 -12.98
CA SER A 172 22.80 4.53 -11.73
C SER A 172 21.32 4.23 -12.01
N ASN A 173 20.78 3.16 -11.42
CA ASN A 173 19.34 2.89 -11.43
C ASN A 173 18.58 3.67 -10.36
N ALA A 174 19.20 4.61 -9.65
CA ALA A 174 18.47 5.48 -8.74
C ALA A 174 17.42 6.30 -9.50
N LEU A 175 16.35 6.66 -8.77
CA LEU A 175 15.25 7.43 -9.34
C LEU A 175 15.77 8.74 -9.96
N PRO A 176 15.36 9.09 -11.19
CA PRO A 176 15.71 10.36 -11.82
C PRO A 176 14.94 11.57 -11.24
N ASP A 177 14.16 11.35 -10.18
CA ASP A 177 13.38 12.32 -9.39
C ASP A 177 13.10 11.63 -8.04
N PRO A 178 13.60 12.10 -6.87
CA PRO A 178 13.64 13.49 -6.41
C PRO A 178 14.91 14.28 -6.72
N SER A 179 14.79 15.61 -6.58
CA SER A 179 15.83 16.60 -6.85
C SER A 179 16.86 16.73 -5.70
N PRO A 180 18.17 16.86 -5.99
CA PRO A 180 18.75 16.74 -7.33
C PRO A 180 18.93 15.26 -7.71
N PRO A 181 18.58 14.87 -8.94
CA PRO A 181 18.82 13.51 -9.40
C PRO A 181 20.33 13.24 -9.55
N PRO A 182 20.78 11.97 -9.47
CA PRO A 182 22.15 11.62 -9.78
C PRO A 182 22.54 12.05 -11.19
N THR A 183 23.79 12.47 -11.38
CA THR A 183 24.27 12.97 -12.67
C THR A 183 24.44 11.86 -13.73
N ASN A 184 24.44 10.58 -13.32
CA ASN A 184 24.68 9.43 -14.18
C ASN A 184 23.49 8.44 -14.24
N ASN A 185 22.24 8.91 -14.21
CA ASN A 185 21.07 8.02 -14.23
C ASN A 185 20.95 7.16 -15.50
N CYS A 186 20.50 5.91 -15.33
CA CYS A 186 20.17 5.01 -16.41
C CYS A 186 18.92 5.43 -17.16
N PHE A 187 17.95 6.02 -16.46
CA PHE A 187 16.76 6.62 -17.06
C PHE A 187 16.91 8.15 -17.12
N LYS A 188 16.88 8.70 -18.32
CA LYS A 188 17.03 10.14 -18.59
C LYS A 188 15.70 10.71 -19.07
N PRO A 189 15.35 11.98 -18.75
CA PRO A 189 14.15 12.60 -19.28
C PRO A 189 14.06 12.51 -20.80
N TYR A 190 12.88 12.19 -21.31
CA TYR A 190 12.61 12.05 -22.74
C TYR A 190 11.55 13.07 -23.19
N ASN A 191 11.86 13.81 -24.25
CA ASN A 191 10.91 14.71 -24.90
C ASN A 191 10.57 14.15 -26.29
N PRO A 192 9.32 13.68 -26.54
CA PRO A 192 8.94 13.09 -27.82
C PRO A 192 8.95 14.09 -28.99
N ALA A 193 8.99 15.40 -28.71
CA ALA A 193 9.15 16.43 -29.74
C ALA A 193 10.62 16.66 -30.15
N SER A 194 11.58 16.08 -29.42
CA SER A 194 13.01 16.17 -29.74
C SER A 194 13.46 14.99 -30.62
N PRO A 195 14.57 15.12 -31.37
CA PRO A 195 15.16 13.98 -32.09
C PRO A 195 15.44 12.81 -31.15
N LEU A 196 15.37 11.58 -31.68
CA LEU A 196 15.69 10.38 -30.92
C LEU A 196 17.11 10.48 -30.34
N PRO A 197 17.29 10.29 -29.02
CA PRO A 197 18.61 10.29 -28.40
C PRO A 197 19.51 9.23 -29.02
N ALA A 198 20.76 9.59 -29.34
CA ALA A 198 21.73 8.66 -29.93
C ALA A 198 22.11 7.50 -28.99
N ASP A 199 21.96 7.70 -27.68
CA ASP A 199 22.21 6.71 -26.63
C ASP A 199 20.93 5.99 -26.17
N LEU A 200 19.83 6.07 -26.92
CA LEU A 200 18.59 5.36 -26.61
C LEU A 200 18.78 3.85 -26.72
N ALA A 201 18.58 3.13 -25.62
CA ALA A 201 18.61 1.67 -25.60
C ALA A 201 17.34 1.08 -26.23
N MET A 202 17.47 -0.15 -26.74
CA MET A 202 16.35 -1.02 -27.11
C MET A 202 16.14 -2.08 -26.02
N THR A 203 14.92 -2.59 -25.87
CA THR A 203 14.63 -3.74 -25.03
C THR A 203 13.75 -4.75 -25.76
N THR A 204 13.75 -6.00 -25.31
CA THR A 204 12.86 -7.05 -25.80
C THR A 204 12.03 -7.61 -24.66
N THR A 205 10.71 -7.46 -24.77
CA THR A 205 9.75 -7.93 -23.77
C THR A 205 9.67 -9.46 -23.73
N THR A 206 9.04 -10.01 -22.69
CA THR A 206 8.84 -11.48 -22.59
C THR A 206 7.92 -12.05 -23.66
N THR A 207 7.18 -11.21 -24.40
CA THR A 207 6.36 -11.62 -25.54
C THR A 207 7.13 -11.58 -26.87
N GLY A 208 8.42 -11.24 -26.84
CA GLY A 208 9.29 -11.18 -28.02
C GLY A 208 9.23 -9.85 -28.79
N LEU A 209 8.51 -8.85 -28.27
CA LEU A 209 8.44 -7.53 -28.90
C LEU A 209 9.68 -6.70 -28.55
N THR A 210 10.46 -6.31 -29.57
CA THR A 210 11.59 -5.39 -29.44
C THR A 210 11.14 -3.94 -29.68
N VAL A 211 11.40 -3.05 -28.73
CA VAL A 211 10.99 -1.64 -28.77
C VAL A 211 12.08 -0.69 -28.27
N PRO A 212 12.04 0.60 -28.64
CA PRO A 212 12.80 1.62 -27.93
C PRO A 212 12.46 1.61 -26.44
N TYR A 213 13.48 1.69 -25.59
CA TYR A 213 13.29 1.60 -24.15
C TYR A 213 12.88 2.95 -23.56
N ILE A 214 11.64 3.34 -23.89
CA ILE A 214 10.97 4.54 -23.40
C ILE A 214 9.94 4.10 -22.35
N VAL A 215 9.92 4.80 -21.23
CA VAL A 215 9.06 4.54 -20.08
C VAL A 215 8.22 5.77 -19.81
N ARG A 216 6.91 5.57 -19.64
CA ARG A 216 6.01 6.55 -19.06
C ARG A 216 5.90 6.29 -17.56
N VAL A 217 6.10 7.33 -16.78
CA VAL A 217 5.85 7.36 -15.34
C VAL A 217 4.66 8.25 -15.10
N GLU A 218 3.58 7.67 -14.62
CA GLU A 218 2.45 8.38 -14.07
C GLU A 218 2.67 8.58 -12.57
N ARG A 219 2.52 9.81 -12.10
CA ARG A 219 2.51 10.15 -10.69
C ARG A 219 1.18 10.78 -10.32
N GLY A 220 0.60 10.33 -9.21
CA GLY A 220 -0.63 10.89 -8.67
C GLY A 220 -0.79 10.57 -7.20
N THR A 221 -2.03 10.71 -6.71
CA THR A 221 -2.40 10.40 -5.33
C THR A 221 -3.61 9.49 -5.29
N ILE A 222 -3.49 8.36 -4.60
CA ILE A 222 -4.58 7.41 -4.34
C ILE A 222 -4.55 7.06 -2.85
N ASN A 223 -5.72 7.09 -2.22
CA ASN A 223 -5.91 6.86 -0.80
C ASN A 223 -5.09 7.80 0.11
N ARG A 224 -4.74 9.00 -0.38
CA ARG A 224 -3.79 9.98 0.21
C ARG A 224 -2.31 9.64 0.05
N GLY A 225 -1.94 8.47 -0.46
CA GLY A 225 -0.56 8.15 -0.76
C GLY A 225 -0.15 8.66 -2.13
N ILE A 226 1.06 9.21 -2.27
CA ILE A 226 1.62 9.50 -3.60
C ILE A 226 2.13 8.17 -4.18
N TYR A 227 1.76 7.92 -5.44
CA TYR A 227 2.14 6.71 -6.18
C TYR A 227 2.96 7.06 -7.43
N ASP A 228 3.74 6.09 -7.88
CA ASP A 228 4.34 6.06 -9.22
C ASP A 228 3.90 4.77 -9.95
N ILE A 229 3.48 4.89 -11.21
CA ILE A 229 3.25 3.77 -12.14
C ILE A 229 4.18 3.94 -13.34
N ALA A 230 5.12 3.02 -13.53
CA ALA A 230 6.05 3.01 -14.65
C ALA A 230 5.78 1.86 -15.62
N VAL A 231 5.71 2.16 -16.91
CA VAL A 231 5.48 1.16 -17.97
C VAL A 231 6.20 1.54 -19.27
N LEU A 232 6.61 0.54 -20.06
CA LEU A 232 7.08 0.79 -21.43
C LEU A 232 6.00 1.50 -22.25
N PHE A 233 6.39 2.50 -23.03
CA PHE A 233 5.45 3.39 -23.70
C PHE A 233 5.95 3.85 -25.06
N ASP A 234 5.10 3.75 -26.08
CA ASP A 234 5.27 4.42 -27.37
C ASP A 234 4.46 5.72 -27.40
N PRO A 235 5.12 6.90 -27.36
CA PRO A 235 4.45 8.19 -27.36
C PRO A 235 3.77 8.55 -28.68
N ALA A 236 4.04 7.81 -29.77
CA ALA A 236 3.37 7.98 -31.05
C ALA A 236 2.03 7.21 -31.15
N LYS A 237 1.68 6.42 -30.13
CA LYS A 237 0.45 5.63 -30.09
C LYS A 237 -0.44 6.05 -28.93
N PRO A 238 -1.78 6.06 -29.12
CA PRO A 238 -2.68 6.25 -27.99
C PRO A 238 -2.58 5.07 -27.02
N TRP A 239 -3.12 5.26 -25.82
CA TRP A 239 -3.36 4.19 -24.86
C TRP A 239 -4.83 4.25 -24.44
N SER A 240 -5.51 3.11 -24.39
CA SER A 240 -6.80 2.99 -23.70
C SER A 240 -6.87 1.63 -23.00
N PRO A 241 -7.67 1.48 -21.94
CA PRO A 241 -7.89 0.19 -21.26
C PRO A 241 -8.42 -0.91 -22.19
N LEU A 242 -9.18 -0.51 -23.21
CA LEU A 242 -9.76 -1.39 -24.23
C LEU A 242 -8.73 -1.84 -25.28
N ALA A 243 -7.65 -1.07 -25.45
CA ALA A 243 -6.57 -1.36 -26.37
C ALA A 243 -5.24 -0.93 -25.74
N PRO A 244 -4.72 -1.67 -24.74
CA PRO A 244 -3.43 -1.39 -24.13
C PRO A 244 -2.32 -1.52 -25.18
N GLN A 245 -1.23 -0.76 -25.01
CA GLN A 245 -0.11 -0.89 -25.95
C GLN A 245 0.61 -2.23 -25.76
N PRO A 246 1.05 -2.89 -26.84
CA PRO A 246 1.59 -4.27 -26.81
C PRO A 246 2.93 -4.42 -26.07
N GLN A 247 3.59 -3.31 -25.72
CA GLN A 247 4.80 -3.29 -24.90
C GLN A 247 4.53 -3.71 -23.46
N TRP A 248 3.32 -3.49 -22.96
CA TRP A 248 2.90 -4.02 -21.67
C TRP A 248 2.27 -5.40 -21.86
N ASN A 249 2.78 -6.36 -21.11
CA ASN A 249 2.35 -7.76 -21.20
C ASN A 249 1.21 -8.11 -20.22
N GLY A 250 0.54 -7.09 -19.66
CA GLY A 250 -0.54 -7.23 -18.67
C GLY A 250 -0.06 -7.53 -17.25
N LYS A 251 1.25 -7.57 -16.98
CA LYS A 251 1.79 -7.99 -15.68
C LYS A 251 2.24 -6.80 -14.85
N VAL A 252 2.02 -6.88 -13.55
CA VAL A 252 2.36 -5.82 -12.59
C VAL A 252 3.33 -6.38 -11.55
N VAL A 253 4.43 -5.67 -11.31
CA VAL A 253 5.26 -5.79 -10.12
C VAL A 253 4.88 -4.64 -9.18
N TYR A 254 4.36 -4.98 -8.01
CA TYR A 254 3.99 -4.01 -6.98
C TYR A 254 5.02 -3.99 -5.87
N THR A 255 5.70 -2.86 -5.69
CA THR A 255 6.84 -2.73 -4.78
C THR A 255 6.40 -2.19 -3.43
N PHE A 256 6.54 -3.03 -2.40
CA PHE A 256 6.21 -2.70 -1.02
C PHE A 256 7.43 -2.21 -0.26
N GLY A 257 7.29 -1.08 0.42
CA GLY A 257 8.39 -0.46 1.17
C GLY A 257 8.64 -1.05 2.55
N ALA A 258 9.90 -0.95 2.96
CA ALA A 258 10.44 -1.56 4.18
C ALA A 258 10.14 -0.72 5.45
N SER A 259 10.79 -1.04 6.56
CA SER A 259 10.65 -0.32 7.85
C SER A 259 9.23 -0.36 8.43
N THR A 260 8.93 0.50 9.40
CA THR A 260 7.60 0.66 9.99
C THR A 260 7.43 2.08 10.50
N GLY A 261 6.27 2.69 10.28
CA GLY A 261 5.95 4.02 10.78
C GLY A 261 4.47 4.39 10.67
N GLN A 262 4.14 5.50 11.32
CA GLN A 262 2.78 6.05 11.47
C GLN A 262 2.77 7.59 11.38
N PRO A 263 3.55 8.23 10.48
CA PRO A 263 3.53 9.67 10.36
C PRO A 263 2.16 10.19 9.91
N ARG A 264 1.90 11.47 10.17
CA ARG A 264 0.66 12.16 9.79
C ARG A 264 0.87 13.10 8.60
N LEU A 265 1.73 12.71 7.67
CA LEU A 265 2.06 13.49 6.47
C LEU A 265 1.93 12.59 5.23
N GLN A 266 1.59 13.20 4.11
CA GLN A 266 1.66 12.56 2.80
C GLN A 266 3.13 12.49 2.35
N PHE A 267 3.54 11.33 1.86
CA PHE A 267 4.91 11.07 1.38
C PHE A 267 4.89 10.57 -0.06
N ARG A 268 6.04 10.66 -0.72
CA ARG A 268 6.38 9.77 -1.82
C ARG A 268 6.91 8.46 -1.26
N SER A 269 6.71 7.37 -1.99
CA SER A 269 7.32 6.08 -1.67
C SER A 269 8.85 6.18 -1.66
N GLU A 270 9.53 5.41 -0.80
CA GLU A 270 10.99 5.22 -0.91
C GLU A 270 11.34 4.17 -1.97
N GLN A 271 10.33 3.54 -2.57
CA GLN A 271 10.52 2.53 -3.59
C GLN A 271 10.92 3.14 -4.93
N ASN A 272 11.56 2.31 -5.76
CA ASN A 272 12.20 2.75 -6.98
C ASN A 272 11.54 2.09 -8.19
N TRP A 273 10.76 2.87 -8.94
CA TRP A 273 10.14 2.39 -10.18
C TRP A 273 11.14 2.06 -11.30
N ALA A 274 12.40 2.54 -11.23
CA ALA A 274 13.45 2.31 -12.23
C ALA A 274 14.03 0.89 -12.15
N ASP A 275 13.17 -0.13 -12.16
CA ASP A 275 13.51 -1.55 -12.16
C ASP A 275 13.67 -2.04 -13.61
N ASP A 276 14.92 -2.07 -14.05
CA ASP A 276 15.28 -2.58 -15.38
C ASP A 276 14.87 -4.03 -15.58
N ALA A 277 14.89 -4.86 -14.54
CA ALA A 277 14.54 -6.27 -14.65
C ALA A 277 13.05 -6.41 -15.00
N ALA A 278 12.18 -5.64 -14.35
CA ALA A 278 10.75 -5.65 -14.65
C ALA A 278 10.42 -4.95 -15.98
N LEU A 279 10.86 -3.69 -16.14
CA LEU A 279 10.47 -2.83 -17.26
C LEU A 279 10.98 -3.37 -18.59
N SER A 280 12.23 -3.85 -18.68
CA SER A 280 12.80 -4.38 -19.93
C SER A 280 12.00 -5.56 -20.48
N ARG A 281 11.35 -6.31 -19.58
CA ARG A 281 10.53 -7.50 -19.87
C ARG A 281 9.07 -7.18 -20.16
N GLY A 282 8.67 -5.91 -20.12
CA GLY A 282 7.31 -5.44 -20.42
C GLY A 282 6.35 -5.49 -19.22
N PHE A 283 6.86 -5.63 -18.00
CA PHE A 283 6.05 -5.51 -16.78
C PHE A 283 5.85 -4.03 -16.45
N MET A 284 4.73 -3.71 -15.82
CA MET A 284 4.51 -2.44 -15.13
C MET A 284 5.11 -2.51 -13.73
N VAL A 285 5.75 -1.44 -13.27
CA VAL A 285 6.28 -1.30 -11.92
C VAL A 285 5.48 -0.24 -11.19
N VAL A 286 4.99 -0.58 -10.00
CA VAL A 286 4.06 0.25 -9.24
C VAL A 286 4.53 0.36 -7.80
N ASP A 287 4.43 1.56 -7.24
CA ASP A 287 4.62 1.80 -5.81
C ASP A 287 3.65 2.88 -5.31
N ASN A 288 3.34 2.83 -4.02
CA ASN A 288 2.55 3.85 -3.33
C ASN A 288 3.07 4.02 -1.90
N SER A 289 3.22 5.25 -1.45
CA SER A 289 3.68 5.56 -0.08
C SER A 289 2.84 4.94 1.05
N LEU A 290 1.56 4.63 0.84
CA LEU A 290 0.73 3.92 1.83
C LEU A 290 0.86 2.40 1.78
N THR A 291 1.61 1.89 0.80
CA THR A 291 2.15 0.53 0.79
C THR A 291 3.66 0.54 1.06
N ASP A 292 4.19 1.64 1.58
CA ASP A 292 5.53 1.75 2.13
C ASP A 292 5.43 1.72 3.66
N SER A 293 5.93 0.64 4.27
CA SER A 293 5.72 0.40 5.70
C SER A 293 6.37 1.48 6.56
N LEU A 294 7.39 2.19 6.06
CA LEU A 294 7.99 3.34 6.73
C LEU A 294 6.98 4.47 6.99
N PHE A 295 5.99 4.62 6.11
CA PHE A 295 4.99 5.68 6.18
C PHE A 295 3.59 5.16 6.54
N ASN A 296 3.34 3.85 6.41
CA ASN A 296 2.10 3.23 6.84
C ASN A 296 2.29 1.78 7.30
N SER A 297 2.10 1.54 8.60
CA SER A 297 2.07 0.19 9.17
C SER A 297 0.67 -0.40 9.36
N ASN A 298 -0.40 0.34 9.01
CA ASN A 298 -1.77 -0.18 9.10
C ASN A 298 -2.06 -1.14 7.94
N ARG A 299 -2.34 -2.40 8.32
CA ARG A 299 -2.52 -3.52 7.38
C ARG A 299 -3.77 -3.40 6.51
N VAL A 300 -4.86 -2.86 7.06
CA VAL A 300 -6.10 -2.62 6.30
C VAL A 300 -5.90 -1.47 5.31
N LEU A 301 -5.23 -0.39 5.74
CA LEU A 301 -4.91 0.74 4.86
C LEU A 301 -3.97 0.32 3.71
N ASN A 302 -3.00 -0.55 3.99
CA ASN A 302 -2.13 -1.15 2.97
C ASN A 302 -2.94 -1.92 1.92
N ALA A 303 -3.85 -2.80 2.34
CA ALA A 303 -4.65 -3.58 1.41
C ALA A 303 -5.69 -2.74 0.64
N GLU A 304 -6.31 -1.77 1.29
CA GLU A 304 -7.19 -0.79 0.66
C GLU A 304 -6.45 -0.03 -0.45
N THR A 305 -5.24 0.44 -0.15
CA THR A 305 -4.40 1.15 -1.13
C THR A 305 -4.02 0.24 -2.31
N LEU A 306 -3.60 -0.99 -2.04
CA LEU A 306 -3.29 -1.97 -3.10
C LEU A 306 -4.49 -2.24 -4.01
N MET A 307 -5.67 -2.42 -3.42
CA MET A 307 -6.92 -2.61 -4.14
C MET A 307 -7.24 -1.42 -5.05
N MET A 308 -7.22 -0.20 -4.51
CA MET A 308 -7.50 1.02 -5.28
C MET A 308 -6.46 1.27 -6.39
N MET A 309 -5.19 0.92 -6.15
CA MET A 309 -4.15 0.99 -7.18
C MET A 309 -4.41 -0.01 -8.32
N LYS A 310 -4.84 -1.24 -8.03
CA LYS A 310 -5.20 -2.22 -9.06
C LYS A 310 -6.39 -1.76 -9.87
N GLU A 311 -7.40 -1.21 -9.22
CA GLU A 311 -8.56 -0.61 -9.88
C GLU A 311 -8.12 0.48 -10.88
N HIS A 312 -7.36 1.47 -10.41
CA HIS A 312 -6.83 2.55 -11.26
C HIS A 312 -6.01 2.05 -12.45
N ILE A 313 -5.19 0.99 -12.26
CA ILE A 313 -4.46 0.36 -13.35
C ILE A 313 -5.42 -0.23 -14.38
N VAL A 314 -6.48 -0.92 -13.95
CA VAL A 314 -7.47 -1.51 -14.86
C VAL A 314 -8.27 -0.43 -15.59
N ASP A 315 -8.65 0.64 -14.89
CA ASP A 315 -9.41 1.78 -15.44
C ASP A 315 -8.61 2.66 -16.40
N THR A 316 -7.28 2.73 -16.24
CA THR A 316 -6.42 3.62 -17.03
C THR A 316 -5.61 2.88 -18.08
N TYR A 317 -5.09 1.70 -17.73
CA TYR A 317 -4.15 0.93 -18.56
C TYR A 317 -4.76 -0.31 -19.19
N GLY A 318 -5.76 -0.94 -18.55
CA GLY A 318 -6.40 -2.17 -19.00
C GLY A 318 -6.19 -3.34 -18.05
N GLU A 319 -6.82 -4.47 -18.35
CA GLU A 319 -6.86 -5.61 -17.44
C GLU A 319 -5.48 -6.17 -17.09
N ILE A 320 -5.32 -6.51 -15.80
CA ILE A 320 -4.13 -7.13 -15.26
C ILE A 320 -4.22 -8.64 -15.46
N LEU A 321 -3.19 -9.24 -16.05
CA LEU A 321 -3.02 -10.68 -16.13
C LEU A 321 -2.61 -11.28 -14.78
N TYR A 322 -1.66 -10.64 -14.09
CA TYR A 322 -1.34 -10.93 -12.69
C TYR A 322 -0.56 -9.79 -12.03
N THR A 323 -0.67 -9.70 -10.70
CA THR A 323 0.11 -8.80 -9.83
C THR A 323 0.99 -9.63 -8.91
N VAL A 324 2.31 -9.39 -8.96
CA VAL A 324 3.27 -9.95 -8.00
C VAL A 324 3.78 -8.85 -7.09
N GLY A 325 3.72 -9.07 -5.78
CA GLY A 325 4.37 -8.21 -4.80
C GLY A 325 5.85 -8.53 -4.64
N ASN A 326 6.68 -7.53 -4.37
CA ASN A 326 8.03 -7.71 -3.86
C ASN A 326 8.35 -6.71 -2.72
N GLY A 327 9.33 -7.03 -1.87
CA GLY A 327 9.71 -6.17 -0.75
C GLY A 327 10.46 -6.90 0.37
N CYS A 328 11.24 -6.15 1.16
CA CYS A 328 12.01 -6.65 2.30
C CYS A 328 11.44 -6.11 3.61
N SER A 329 11.51 -6.88 4.71
CA SER A 329 11.20 -6.41 6.07
C SER A 329 9.77 -5.86 6.21
N GLY A 330 9.56 -4.55 6.38
CA GLY A 330 8.22 -3.95 6.32
C GLY A 330 7.43 -4.32 5.05
N GLY A 331 8.13 -4.42 3.92
CA GLY A 331 7.53 -4.76 2.63
C GLY A 331 7.12 -6.23 2.55
N SER A 332 7.86 -7.13 3.21
CA SER A 332 7.47 -8.55 3.29
C SER A 332 6.25 -8.73 4.19
N ILE A 333 6.17 -8.00 5.30
CA ILE A 333 4.98 -8.01 6.16
C ILE A 333 3.75 -7.51 5.40
N GLN A 334 3.86 -6.42 4.64
CA GLN A 334 2.74 -5.86 3.88
C GLN A 334 2.21 -6.82 2.81
N GLN A 335 3.10 -7.55 2.12
CA GLN A 335 2.70 -8.59 1.16
C GLN A 335 1.99 -9.77 1.85
N ASN A 336 2.60 -10.32 2.89
CA ASN A 336 2.01 -11.43 3.66
C ASN A 336 0.64 -11.05 4.21
N THR A 337 0.53 -9.85 4.78
CA THR A 337 -0.74 -9.36 5.32
C THR A 337 -1.76 -9.14 4.22
N ALA A 338 -1.47 -8.37 3.17
CA ALA A 338 -2.41 -8.14 2.07
C ALA A 338 -2.93 -9.46 1.46
N ALA A 339 -2.04 -10.43 1.21
CA ALA A 339 -2.41 -11.75 0.70
C ALA A 339 -3.25 -12.57 1.70
N SER A 340 -3.06 -12.38 3.00
CA SER A 340 -3.78 -13.11 4.06
C SER A 340 -5.14 -12.49 4.39
N ILE A 341 -5.22 -11.17 4.52
CA ILE A 341 -6.44 -10.47 4.95
C ILE A 341 -7.41 -10.21 3.78
N PHE A 342 -6.90 -10.08 2.55
CA PHE A 342 -7.70 -9.90 1.33
C PHE A 342 -7.17 -10.79 0.19
N PRO A 343 -7.45 -12.10 0.22
CA PRO A 343 -7.04 -13.02 -0.83
C PRO A 343 -7.52 -12.58 -2.22
N GLY A 344 -6.64 -12.66 -3.23
CA GLY A 344 -6.91 -12.23 -4.60
C GLY A 344 -6.40 -10.84 -4.97
N LEU A 345 -5.92 -10.04 -3.99
CA LEU A 345 -5.22 -8.79 -4.32
C LEU A 345 -3.84 -9.04 -4.95
N LEU A 346 -3.13 -10.09 -4.55
CA LEU A 346 -1.85 -10.51 -5.13
C LEU A 346 -1.96 -11.94 -5.67
N ASP A 347 -1.48 -12.17 -6.88
CA ASP A 347 -1.38 -13.50 -7.49
C ASP A 347 -0.10 -14.23 -7.05
N GLY A 348 0.90 -13.48 -6.58
CA GLY A 348 2.13 -14.00 -6.00
C GLY A 348 2.83 -12.98 -5.11
N ILE A 349 3.61 -13.48 -4.16
CA ILE A 349 4.46 -12.67 -3.28
C ILE A 349 5.92 -13.08 -3.44
N GLN A 350 6.82 -12.11 -3.36
CA GLN A 350 8.27 -12.31 -3.35
C GLN A 350 8.87 -11.60 -2.13
N PRO A 351 8.55 -12.08 -0.91
CA PRO A 351 9.09 -11.49 0.30
C PRO A 351 10.59 -11.78 0.41
N SER A 352 11.32 -10.82 0.96
CA SER A 352 12.70 -10.97 1.40
C SER A 352 12.82 -10.45 2.84
N CYS A 353 13.86 -10.86 3.58
CA CYS A 353 14.01 -10.48 5.00
C CYS A 353 12.69 -10.71 5.77
N ASP A 354 12.11 -11.90 5.62
CA ASP A 354 10.68 -12.12 5.85
C ASP A 354 10.29 -12.14 7.33
N TYR A 355 9.08 -11.66 7.62
CA TYR A 355 8.42 -11.69 8.92
C TYR A 355 6.96 -12.15 8.72
N PRO A 356 6.74 -13.44 8.41
CA PRO A 356 5.42 -13.96 8.05
C PRO A 356 4.42 -13.86 9.21
N ASP A 357 4.91 -13.97 10.46
CA ASP A 357 4.16 -13.65 11.68
C ASP A 357 4.77 -12.43 12.40
N SER A 358 4.46 -11.26 11.86
CA SER A 358 4.93 -9.99 12.42
C SER A 358 4.35 -9.67 13.79
N ILE A 359 3.21 -10.25 14.17
CA ILE A 359 2.54 -9.95 15.45
C ILE A 359 3.29 -10.62 16.59
N THR A 360 3.60 -11.92 16.47
CA THR A 360 4.38 -12.61 17.52
C THR A 360 5.81 -12.08 17.60
N THR A 361 6.41 -11.70 16.47
CA THR A 361 7.71 -10.99 16.46
C THR A 361 7.61 -9.66 17.23
N GLY A 362 6.52 -8.92 17.05
CA GLY A 362 6.27 -7.67 17.78
C GLY A 362 6.15 -7.85 19.30
N LEU A 363 5.58 -8.96 19.77
CA LEU A 363 5.51 -9.28 21.20
C LEU A 363 6.90 -9.41 21.81
N GLU A 364 7.82 -10.11 21.13
CA GLU A 364 9.21 -10.25 21.57
C GLU A 364 9.91 -8.89 21.69
N VAL A 365 9.69 -7.99 20.72
CA VAL A 365 10.24 -6.61 20.79
C VAL A 365 9.72 -5.87 22.02
N ILE A 366 8.40 -5.93 22.27
CA ILE A 366 7.78 -5.24 23.40
C ILE A 366 8.31 -5.78 24.73
N ASP A 367 8.38 -7.10 24.88
CA ASP A 367 8.93 -7.76 26.08
C ASP A 367 10.39 -7.35 26.31
N CYS A 368 11.19 -7.34 25.26
CA CYS A 368 12.59 -6.93 25.36
C CYS A 368 12.76 -5.46 25.75
N VAL A 369 11.88 -4.56 25.30
CA VAL A 369 11.86 -3.17 25.78
C VAL A 369 11.56 -3.14 27.29
N LEU A 370 10.56 -3.89 27.75
CA LEU A 370 10.22 -3.95 29.18
C LEU A 370 11.38 -4.52 30.01
N LEU A 371 12.01 -5.60 29.56
CA LEU A 371 13.14 -6.25 30.23
C LEU A 371 14.37 -5.33 30.29
N VAL A 372 14.69 -4.63 29.19
CA VAL A 372 15.80 -3.66 29.17
C VAL A 372 15.59 -2.54 30.18
N ASN A 373 14.36 -2.02 30.30
CA ASN A 373 14.04 -1.01 31.31
C ASN A 373 14.10 -1.59 32.72
N PHE A 374 13.58 -2.81 32.94
CA PHE A 374 13.65 -3.48 34.24
C PHE A 374 15.10 -3.70 34.70
N TYR A 375 16.00 -4.12 33.81
CA TYR A 375 17.41 -4.34 34.12
C TYR A 375 18.19 -3.07 34.46
N ALA A 376 17.66 -1.89 34.12
CA ALA A 376 18.20 -0.61 34.53
C ALA A 376 17.59 -0.08 35.84
N GLY A 377 16.59 -0.77 36.39
CA GLY A 377 15.85 -0.37 37.57
C GLY A 377 16.50 -0.74 38.91
N PRO A 378 16.05 -0.11 40.01
CA PRO A 378 16.53 -0.40 41.35
C PRO A 378 16.18 -1.83 41.81
N GLU A 379 15.05 -2.39 41.36
CA GLU A 379 14.63 -3.75 41.70
C GLU A 379 15.60 -4.80 41.15
N TRP A 380 16.06 -4.63 39.91
CA TRP A 380 17.08 -5.49 39.33
C TRP A 380 18.43 -5.35 40.03
N THR A 381 18.80 -4.11 40.36
CA THR A 381 20.04 -3.82 41.10
C THR A 381 20.05 -4.52 42.46
N ALA A 382 18.93 -4.48 43.18
CA ALA A 382 18.77 -5.20 44.44
C ALA A 382 18.82 -6.73 44.26
N LEU A 383 18.13 -7.27 43.24
CA LEU A 383 18.10 -8.70 42.94
C LEU A 383 19.48 -9.28 42.57
N THR A 384 20.35 -8.47 41.99
CA THR A 384 21.67 -8.88 41.50
C THR A 384 22.84 -8.45 42.39
N GLY A 385 22.54 -7.90 43.57
CA GLY A 385 23.56 -7.49 44.54
C GLY A 385 24.53 -8.63 44.87
N GLY A 386 25.83 -8.37 44.74
CA GLY A 386 26.88 -9.35 45.03
C GLY A 386 27.20 -10.34 43.90
N LEU A 387 26.48 -10.31 42.78
CA LEU A 387 26.79 -11.13 41.60
C LEU A 387 27.87 -10.48 40.72
N THR A 388 28.68 -11.30 40.06
CA THR A 388 29.58 -10.85 38.98
C THR A 388 28.79 -10.49 37.72
N GLN A 389 29.36 -9.66 36.84
CA GLN A 389 28.71 -9.31 35.57
C GLN A 389 28.38 -10.54 34.71
N ALA A 390 29.22 -11.58 34.76
CA ALA A 390 28.97 -12.84 34.06
C ALA A 390 27.72 -13.56 34.60
N GLN A 391 27.54 -13.61 35.92
CA GLN A 391 26.33 -14.17 36.55
C GLN A 391 25.09 -13.33 36.26
N ILE A 392 25.22 -12.01 36.26
CA ILE A 392 24.15 -11.08 35.87
C ILE A 392 23.71 -11.34 34.43
N ASN A 393 24.67 -11.44 33.51
CA ASN A 393 24.38 -11.70 32.10
C ASN A 393 23.79 -13.09 31.91
N ALA A 394 24.26 -14.12 32.61
CA ALA A 394 23.65 -15.44 32.58
C ALA A 394 22.19 -15.43 33.07
N LYS A 395 21.87 -14.66 34.13
CA LYS A 395 20.50 -14.49 34.61
C LYS A 395 19.64 -13.74 33.58
N LYS A 396 20.15 -12.67 32.95
CA LYS A 396 19.48 -11.97 31.85
C LYS A 396 19.21 -12.91 30.67
N THR A 397 20.20 -13.71 30.25
CA THR A 397 20.04 -14.73 29.20
C THR A 397 18.90 -15.70 29.55
N ALA A 398 18.86 -16.21 30.78
CA ALA A 398 17.83 -17.14 31.21
C ALA A 398 16.43 -16.52 31.30
N ILE A 399 16.33 -15.22 31.62
CA ILE A 399 15.05 -14.49 31.66
C ILE A 399 14.58 -14.14 30.25
N ASN A 400 15.46 -13.54 29.43
CA ASN A 400 15.16 -13.19 28.04
C ASN A 400 14.85 -14.44 27.20
N GLY A 401 15.53 -15.55 27.53
CA GLY A 401 15.56 -16.82 26.83
C GLY A 401 15.87 -16.73 25.33
N HIS A 402 16.79 -15.83 25.02
CA HIS A 402 17.56 -15.85 23.78
C HIS A 402 18.88 -16.59 23.99
N LEU A 403 19.67 -16.70 22.92
CA LEU A 403 21.02 -17.26 22.97
C LEU A 403 21.92 -16.54 24.00
N ASP A 404 21.76 -15.22 24.13
CA ASP A 404 22.46 -14.40 25.11
C ASP A 404 21.62 -13.18 25.56
N HIS A 405 22.16 -12.44 26.53
CA HIS A 405 21.54 -11.25 27.10
C HIS A 405 21.46 -10.06 26.12
N ARG A 406 22.21 -10.09 25.01
CA ARG A 406 22.25 -9.02 24.00
C ARG A 406 21.08 -9.08 23.04
N GLY A 407 20.36 -10.21 22.94
CA GLY A 407 19.14 -10.33 22.12
C GLY A 407 18.15 -9.19 22.38
N CYS A 408 17.74 -9.00 23.64
CA CYS A 408 16.83 -7.90 23.99
C CYS A 408 17.43 -6.50 23.86
N GLN A 409 18.75 -6.36 24.01
CA GLN A 409 19.42 -5.09 23.77
C GLN A 409 19.32 -4.70 22.29
N SER A 410 19.51 -5.67 21.39
CA SER A 410 19.37 -5.50 19.94
C SER A 410 17.93 -5.13 19.58
N TRP A 411 16.93 -5.86 20.10
CA TRP A 411 15.52 -5.54 19.85
C TRP A 411 15.13 -4.14 20.33
N ASN A 412 15.51 -3.77 21.55
CA ASN A 412 15.27 -2.43 22.07
C ASN A 412 15.91 -1.35 21.18
N ASN A 413 17.18 -1.54 20.79
CA ASN A 413 17.91 -0.54 20.03
C ASN A 413 17.40 -0.38 18.60
N SER A 414 16.93 -1.46 17.98
CA SER A 414 16.46 -1.43 16.60
C SER A 414 14.99 -1.01 16.47
N PHE A 415 14.13 -1.42 17.40
CA PHE A 415 12.66 -1.31 17.22
C PHE A 415 11.91 -0.76 18.42
N GLY A 416 12.55 -0.57 19.58
CA GLY A 416 11.88 -0.22 20.83
C GLY A 416 11.20 1.15 20.86
N PHE A 417 11.36 1.95 19.82
CA PHE A 417 10.72 3.26 19.65
C PHE A 417 9.67 3.31 18.52
N ASN A 418 9.57 2.27 17.69
CA ASN A 418 8.72 2.28 16.49
C ASN A 418 7.23 2.37 16.83
N ASN A 419 6.84 1.94 18.03
CA ASN A 419 5.47 2.00 18.51
C ASN A 419 5.30 2.88 19.76
N LYS A 420 6.27 3.75 20.07
CA LYS A 420 6.15 4.64 21.23
C LYS A 420 5.11 5.73 20.96
N PRO A 421 4.03 5.83 21.76
CA PRO A 421 3.07 6.89 21.60
C PRO A 421 3.59 8.20 22.17
N GLY A 422 3.25 9.31 21.52
CA GLY A 422 3.49 10.66 22.00
C GLY A 422 4.90 11.18 21.73
N ASN A 423 5.24 12.24 22.46
CA ASN A 423 6.60 12.79 22.48
C ASN A 423 7.52 11.93 23.36
N TYR A 424 8.69 11.56 22.83
CA TYR A 424 9.65 10.73 23.54
C TYR A 424 11.10 11.04 23.12
N VAL A 425 12.05 10.70 23.99
CA VAL A 425 13.48 10.59 23.63
C VAL A 425 13.80 9.10 23.52
N PRO A 426 14.38 8.62 22.40
CA PRO A 426 14.82 7.23 22.28
C PRO A 426 15.77 6.86 23.41
N THR A 427 15.62 5.65 23.96
CA THR A 427 16.50 5.13 25.00
C THR A 427 17.19 3.89 24.45
N LEU A 428 18.51 3.92 24.34
CA LEU A 428 19.31 2.86 23.75
C LEU A 428 20.24 2.25 24.78
N VAL A 429 20.51 0.96 24.63
CA VAL A 429 21.60 0.26 25.31
C VAL A 429 22.91 0.68 24.64
N ILE A 430 23.79 1.34 25.39
CA ILE A 430 25.09 1.83 24.92
C ILE A 430 26.27 0.98 25.39
N ASN A 431 26.05 0.13 26.39
CA ASN A 431 27.05 -0.82 26.85
C ASN A 431 26.45 -2.24 26.79
N GLN A 432 26.94 -3.03 25.85
CA GLN A 432 26.44 -4.39 25.62
C GLN A 432 26.79 -5.37 26.75
N ASP A 433 27.81 -5.08 27.55
CA ASP A 433 28.28 -5.98 28.60
C ASP A 433 27.49 -5.79 29.89
N THR A 434 27.18 -4.54 30.25
CA THR A 434 26.38 -4.22 31.45
C THR A 434 24.89 -4.12 31.14
N GLY A 435 24.53 -3.79 29.90
CA GLY A 435 23.18 -3.42 29.47
C GLY A 435 22.79 -1.99 29.84
N ALA A 436 23.77 -1.11 30.13
CA ALA A 436 23.49 0.28 30.49
C ALA A 436 22.76 1.02 29.36
N ILE A 437 21.69 1.72 29.73
CA ILE A 437 20.86 2.51 28.81
C ILE A 437 21.03 4.00 29.02
N VAL A 438 20.92 4.77 27.94
CA VAL A 438 20.86 6.23 27.98
C VAL A 438 19.81 6.77 26.99
N PRO A 439 19.16 7.91 27.29
CA PRO A 439 18.45 8.68 26.28
C PRO A 439 19.41 9.18 25.20
N VAL A 440 19.04 9.06 23.92
CA VAL A 440 19.88 9.45 22.77
C VAL A 440 19.10 10.34 21.82
N GLY A 441 19.72 11.45 21.41
CA GLY A 441 19.18 12.37 20.42
C GLY A 441 18.18 13.37 20.99
N ALA A 442 17.51 14.10 20.09
CA ALA A 442 16.48 15.07 20.44
C ALA A 442 15.12 14.40 20.70
N PRO A 443 14.22 15.02 21.48
CA PRO A 443 12.83 14.62 21.56
C PRO A 443 12.19 14.54 20.17
N ARG A 444 11.38 13.51 19.94
CA ARG A 444 10.68 13.26 18.68
C ARG A 444 9.34 12.57 18.93
N ASN A 445 8.57 12.37 17.87
CA ASN A 445 7.34 11.56 17.89
C ASN A 445 7.15 10.84 16.56
N ASN A 446 6.38 9.75 16.58
CA ASN A 446 6.14 8.93 15.39
C ASN A 446 5.15 9.57 14.40
N CYS A 447 4.41 10.60 14.81
CA CYS A 447 3.56 11.39 13.90
C CYS A 447 4.37 12.28 12.95
N ARG A 448 5.62 12.63 13.30
CA ARG A 448 6.40 13.71 12.69
C ARG A 448 5.66 15.06 12.69
N LEU A 449 4.92 15.32 13.75
CA LEU A 449 4.21 16.59 13.97
C LEU A 449 4.93 17.45 15.03
N PRO A 450 4.66 18.76 15.07
CA PRO A 450 5.10 19.61 16.17
C PRO A 450 4.71 19.01 17.51
N ALA A 451 5.61 19.06 18.50
CA ALA A 451 5.42 18.40 19.79
C ALA A 451 4.11 18.81 20.49
N ALA A 452 3.68 20.07 20.31
CA ALA A 452 2.44 20.59 20.87
C ALA A 452 1.16 19.94 20.31
N LEU A 453 1.22 19.26 19.16
CA LEU A 453 0.07 18.58 18.53
C LEU A 453 -0.01 17.08 18.87
N VAL A 454 0.94 16.59 19.65
CA VAL A 454 1.16 15.18 19.92
C VAL A 454 0.94 14.90 21.40
N TYR A 455 0.48 13.68 21.69
CA TYR A 455 0.22 13.21 23.04
C TYR A 455 1.41 13.45 23.97
N ASP A 456 1.11 14.07 25.10
CA ASP A 456 1.98 14.15 26.26
C ASP A 456 1.12 13.85 27.49
N PRO A 457 1.52 12.91 28.36
CA PRO A 457 0.67 12.47 29.47
C PRO A 457 0.34 13.59 30.48
N VAL A 458 1.11 14.67 30.52
CA VAL A 458 0.94 15.76 31.50
C VAL A 458 0.32 16.99 30.84
N THR A 459 0.87 17.41 29.70
CA THR A 459 0.57 18.70 29.07
C THR A 459 -0.44 18.59 27.93
N ASN A 460 -0.58 17.42 27.31
CA ASN A 460 -1.52 17.23 26.20
C ASN A 460 -2.07 15.78 26.11
N PRO A 461 -2.86 15.34 27.11
CA PRO A 461 -3.24 13.93 27.27
C PRO A 461 -4.23 13.41 26.22
N ASN A 462 -4.86 14.30 25.44
CA ASN A 462 -5.90 13.94 24.46
C ASN A 462 -5.43 14.08 23.00
N ALA A 463 -4.20 14.55 22.77
CA ALA A 463 -3.66 14.73 21.43
C ALA A 463 -3.28 13.43 20.72
N THR A 464 -2.87 13.57 19.46
CA THR A 464 -2.53 12.44 18.57
C THR A 464 -1.40 11.61 19.17
N ARG A 465 -1.63 10.30 19.36
CA ARG A 465 -0.67 9.40 20.01
C ARG A 465 0.36 8.80 19.08
N CYS A 466 0.03 8.55 17.82
CA CYS A 466 0.98 8.04 16.81
C CYS A 466 1.53 6.63 17.09
N GLY A 467 0.86 5.82 17.92
CA GLY A 467 1.15 4.38 17.99
C GLY A 467 0.54 3.63 16.80
N ASP A 468 1.02 2.42 16.56
CA ASP A 468 0.45 1.48 15.60
C ASP A 468 -1.03 1.16 15.84
N PRO A 469 -1.58 1.08 17.08
CA PRO A 469 -3.00 0.80 17.24
C PRO A 469 -3.80 2.07 16.93
N ASP A 470 -3.23 3.24 17.24
CA ASP A 470 -3.84 4.55 17.00
C ASP A 470 -3.96 4.87 15.50
N LEU A 471 -3.06 4.35 14.65
CA LEU A 471 -3.20 4.40 13.19
C LEU A 471 -4.33 3.48 12.69
N ALA A 472 -4.71 2.47 13.46
CA ALA A 472 -5.76 1.52 13.13
C ALA A 472 -7.07 1.75 13.93
N THR A 473 -7.26 2.95 14.51
CA THR A 473 -8.48 3.30 15.25
C THR A 473 -9.76 3.07 14.43
N ALA A 474 -9.73 3.33 13.13
CA ALA A 474 -10.86 3.10 12.23
C ALA A 474 -11.24 1.62 12.04
N VAL A 475 -10.34 0.71 12.44
CA VAL A 475 -10.53 -0.75 12.39
C VAL A 475 -10.93 -1.26 13.78
N TRP A 476 -10.16 -0.89 14.80
CA TRP A 476 -10.30 -1.47 16.14
C TRP A 476 -11.26 -0.70 17.05
N GLY A 477 -11.59 0.55 16.72
CA GLY A 477 -12.33 1.44 17.59
C GLY A 477 -11.49 2.04 18.71
N THR A 478 -12.13 2.87 19.54
CA THR A 478 -11.51 3.51 20.70
C THR A 478 -11.93 2.83 22.00
N THR A 479 -11.08 2.95 23.02
CA THR A 479 -11.36 2.43 24.37
C THR A 479 -12.40 3.31 25.08
N ALA A 480 -13.66 2.88 25.12
CA ALA A 480 -14.62 3.41 26.06
C ALA A 480 -14.27 2.90 27.48
N GLY A 481 -13.77 3.76 28.38
CA GLY A 481 -13.61 3.40 29.81
C GLY A 481 -12.21 3.49 30.42
N ILE A 482 -11.18 3.94 29.69
CA ILE A 482 -10.00 4.57 30.31
C ILE A 482 -10.30 6.07 30.42
N ALA A 483 -9.88 6.74 31.50
CA ALA A 483 -10.13 8.14 31.89
C ALA A 483 -11.11 8.94 30.98
N PRO A 484 -12.25 9.44 31.48
CA PRO A 484 -13.29 10.09 30.66
C PRO A 484 -12.69 11.07 29.63
N GLY A 485 -12.84 10.76 28.33
CA GLY A 485 -12.27 11.53 27.21
C GLY A 485 -11.05 10.93 26.49
N SER A 486 -10.60 9.72 26.86
CA SER A 486 -9.46 9.04 26.20
C SER A 486 -9.70 8.77 24.70
N THR A 487 -8.73 9.18 23.87
CA THR A 487 -8.68 8.95 22.40
C THR A 487 -7.88 7.70 22.02
N ARG A 488 -7.56 6.82 22.98
CA ARG A 488 -6.72 5.62 22.75
C ARG A 488 -7.46 4.56 21.95
N ALA A 489 -6.81 4.02 20.92
CA ALA A 489 -7.31 2.88 20.17
C ALA A 489 -7.33 1.59 21.01
N LEU A 490 -8.24 0.68 20.66
CA LEU A 490 -8.19 -0.71 21.09
C LEU A 490 -6.96 -1.39 20.46
N GLN A 491 -6.32 -2.30 21.20
CA GLN A 491 -5.18 -3.09 20.75
C GLN A 491 -5.35 -4.55 21.15
N THR A 492 -4.67 -5.44 20.44
CA THR A 492 -4.74 -6.89 20.66
C THR A 492 -3.83 -7.41 21.77
N GLY A 493 -2.92 -6.57 22.29
CA GLY A 493 -2.05 -6.91 23.43
C GLY A 493 -2.73 -6.70 24.78
N ASP A 494 -2.43 -7.58 25.74
CA ASP A 494 -2.84 -7.46 27.15
C ASP A 494 -1.64 -7.33 28.09
N ASN A 495 -1.90 -7.23 29.40
CA ASN A 495 -0.90 -7.25 30.46
C ASN A 495 -0.87 -8.57 31.25
N GLY A 496 -1.62 -9.58 30.80
CA GLY A 496 -1.59 -10.93 31.35
C GLY A 496 -0.32 -11.66 30.91
N GLY A 497 0.03 -11.51 29.63
CA GLY A 497 1.32 -11.85 29.02
C GLY A 497 1.75 -13.33 29.13
N ILE A 498 2.73 -13.71 28.31
CA ILE A 498 3.43 -14.99 28.44
C ILE A 498 4.47 -14.84 29.56
N GLN A 499 4.35 -15.60 30.66
CA GLN A 499 5.29 -15.56 31.81
C GLN A 499 6.64 -16.24 31.53
N TYR A 500 7.15 -16.10 30.31
CA TYR A 500 8.46 -16.61 29.96
C TYR A 500 9.53 -15.93 30.81
N GLY A 501 10.55 -16.68 31.22
CA GLY A 501 11.59 -16.17 32.12
C GLY A 501 11.18 -15.98 33.58
N LEU A 502 9.89 -16.03 33.97
CA LEU A 502 9.46 -15.81 35.36
C LEU A 502 10.13 -16.78 36.34
N LYS A 503 10.23 -18.07 35.99
CA LYS A 503 10.97 -19.04 36.82
C LYS A 503 12.45 -18.70 36.94
N ALA A 504 13.07 -18.15 35.90
CA ALA A 504 14.48 -17.72 35.93
C ALA A 504 14.65 -16.43 36.75
N LEU A 505 13.67 -15.53 36.70
CA LEU A 505 13.62 -14.32 37.52
C LEU A 505 13.52 -14.70 39.00
N LEU A 506 12.58 -15.57 39.35
CA LEU A 506 12.28 -16.00 40.72
C LEU A 506 13.30 -16.99 41.32
N ARG A 507 14.13 -17.65 40.51
CA ARG A 507 15.18 -18.52 41.04
C ARG A 507 16.21 -17.71 41.83
N ASP A 508 16.44 -18.13 43.07
CA ASP A 508 17.59 -17.70 43.85
C ASP A 508 18.87 -17.98 43.08
N SER A 509 19.82 -17.07 43.21
CA SER A 509 21.12 -17.14 42.53
C SER A 509 21.96 -18.25 43.16
N ALA A 510 21.73 -19.50 42.75
CA ALA A 510 22.55 -20.66 43.09
C ALA A 510 23.20 -21.24 41.83
#